data_AF-A0A9P6JH47-F1
#
_entry.id   AF-A0A9P6JH47-F1
#
_cell.length_a   1.000
_cell.length_b   1.000
_cell.length_c   1.000
_cell.angle_alpha   90.00
_cell.angle_beta   90.00
_cell.angle_gamma   90.00
#
_symmetry.space_group_name_H-M   'P 1'
#
loop_
_entity.id
_entity.type
_entity.pdbx_description
1 polymer ?
#
loop_
_entity_poly.entity_id
_entity_poly.type
_entity_poly.pdbx_seq_one_letter_code
_entity_poly.pdbx_strand_id
1 'polypeptide(L)'
;MNIKTSPKSPQPWIGVAPEVTFGAYRVFGCDGSAGDDVILAAMELAFNDGMDVINMSLGGGSSYKLNPTALLSDKLVVRGMALAAAAGNDGSEGAWMVSDTGLGDLASSVASFDNAYGFYRSFTYGGASYPYAPSTAWNKAIDLPTTLVPIFEKDGSLSDGCDDTIYNGIDVKGKVVLTIGDVTRCFPMGSIENKAGDDLIAAWKKTPAGAITWSKDASNFMIEGGGAPSDFSSFGLDGDLRSKPDIAAPGGNILSAFPLAKGGYAVLSGTSMATPYVAGAHALYVEAKKSKPHGDVVRQVFKNTATVSSNSGSKTKTSVTKQGAGLINVLNAIETTSSITPDHIDLLDSVHFMKSVKITLKNNGKRTETYTFSHVPADALNWYANGQSFPSGEPKIEDDYATVKFSQDKVKIPAGKSAKITLSFTEPKKGSATNFPIYSGYVVATPENGNVAVQIPYTGLKGDVAKVAIMDTDKKFPALGKVDSKGKLSAAPENLTFDLSKEKLVVQTRIGSHTPNLSIRVFDDKQAFKGFLSSQNIGNAIGWAGRQKDLDDKGNLVFSNWVWGGKVLPAANATATVSLPSGSYNLVVASQKKLTKGDYPADFETFNLGNIKF
;
A
#
# COMPACT_ATOMS: atom_id res chain seq x y z
N MET A 1 -4.52 19.41 -8.28
CA MET A 1 -4.10 20.59 -9.09
C MET A 1 -5.14 20.79 -10.18
N ASN A 2 -5.52 22.02 -10.54
CA ASN A 2 -6.41 22.27 -11.70
C ASN A 2 -5.56 22.36 -12.99
N ILE A 3 -5.14 21.22 -13.54
CA ILE A 3 -4.41 21.19 -14.82
C ILE A 3 -5.45 21.25 -15.94
N LYS A 4 -5.55 22.39 -16.64
CA LYS A 4 -6.59 22.65 -17.66
C LYS A 4 -6.12 22.45 -19.10
N THR A 5 -4.84 22.21 -19.33
CA THR A 5 -4.25 22.11 -20.67
C THR A 5 -3.42 20.84 -20.79
N SER A 6 -3.78 19.98 -21.75
CA SER A 6 -3.02 18.80 -22.10
C SER A 6 -1.66 19.20 -22.66
N PRO A 7 -0.53 18.78 -22.06
CA PRO A 7 0.78 18.99 -22.67
C PRO A 7 0.87 18.19 -23.97
N LYS A 8 1.47 18.78 -25.02
CA LYS A 8 1.92 18.01 -26.18
C LYS A 8 2.99 17.04 -25.69
N SER A 9 2.75 15.74 -25.82
CA SER A 9 3.69 14.72 -25.41
C SER A 9 5.00 14.87 -26.20
N PRO A 10 6.15 15.17 -25.56
CA PRO A 10 7.41 15.19 -26.27
C PRO A 10 7.72 13.77 -26.74
N GLN A 11 7.91 13.62 -28.05
CA GLN A 11 8.54 12.44 -28.63
C GLN A 11 10.01 12.79 -28.85
N PRO A 12 10.96 11.92 -28.44
CA PRO A 12 10.75 10.62 -27.80
C PRO A 12 10.33 10.74 -26.32
N TRP A 13 9.61 9.73 -25.82
CA TRP A 13 9.35 9.58 -24.39
C TRP A 13 10.65 9.32 -23.64
N ILE A 14 10.91 10.08 -22.58
CA ILE A 14 12.14 9.99 -21.79
C ILE A 14 11.82 9.67 -20.33
N GLY A 15 12.68 8.87 -19.69
CA GLY A 15 12.66 8.69 -18.24
C GLY A 15 13.07 9.95 -17.50
N VAL A 16 12.86 9.97 -16.18
CA VAL A 16 13.20 11.12 -15.32
C VAL A 16 14.69 11.46 -15.40
N ALA A 17 15.56 10.45 -15.37
CA ALA A 17 17.01 10.58 -15.50
C ALA A 17 17.49 9.75 -16.71
N PRO A 18 17.49 10.30 -17.94
CA PRO A 18 17.67 9.53 -19.16
C PRO A 18 19.13 9.09 -19.43
N GLU A 19 20.12 9.76 -18.82
CA GLU A 19 21.56 9.52 -19.08
C GLU A 19 22.25 8.69 -17.99
N VAL A 20 21.49 8.05 -17.10
CA VAL A 20 22.06 7.20 -16.04
C VAL A 20 22.69 5.93 -16.63
N THR A 21 23.72 5.42 -15.96
CA THR A 21 24.13 4.02 -16.15
C THR A 21 23.09 3.12 -15.48
N PHE A 22 22.51 2.20 -16.24
CA PHE A 22 21.41 1.35 -15.77
C PHE A 22 21.88 -0.07 -15.43
N GLY A 23 21.81 -0.43 -14.14
CA GLY A 23 22.06 -1.80 -13.67
C GLY A 23 20.76 -2.60 -13.55
N ALA A 24 20.68 -3.77 -14.19
CA ALA A 24 19.51 -4.64 -14.18
C ALA A 24 19.80 -5.96 -13.46
N TYR A 25 19.26 -6.11 -12.24
CA TYR A 25 19.44 -7.28 -11.39
C TYR A 25 18.14 -8.10 -11.34
N ARG A 26 18.10 -9.21 -12.09
CA ARG A 26 16.89 -10.05 -12.17
C ARG A 26 16.76 -10.93 -10.93
N VAL A 27 15.75 -10.65 -10.11
CA VAL A 27 15.41 -11.46 -8.92
C VAL A 27 14.26 -12.43 -9.15
N PHE A 28 13.34 -12.13 -10.06
CA PHE A 28 12.16 -12.96 -10.31
C PHE A 28 12.36 -14.02 -11.39
N GLY A 29 11.97 -15.24 -11.05
CA GLY A 29 11.80 -16.36 -11.97
C GLY A 29 10.48 -16.29 -12.75
N CYS A 30 10.08 -17.39 -13.39
CA CYS A 30 8.82 -17.47 -14.13
C CYS A 30 7.59 -17.45 -13.22
N ASP A 31 7.74 -17.86 -11.96
CA ASP A 31 6.65 -17.93 -10.97
C ASP A 31 6.33 -16.57 -10.32
N GLY A 32 7.05 -15.51 -10.71
CA GLY A 32 6.77 -14.13 -10.26
C GLY A 32 7.10 -13.83 -8.80
N SER A 33 7.77 -14.74 -8.10
CA SER A 33 8.19 -14.58 -6.69
C SER A 33 9.69 -14.78 -6.51
N ALA A 34 10.22 -14.25 -5.41
CA ALA A 34 11.60 -14.38 -4.99
C ALA A 34 11.67 -14.46 -3.47
N GLY A 35 12.62 -15.24 -2.95
CA GLY A 35 12.93 -15.24 -1.52
C GLY A 35 13.73 -14.01 -1.12
N ASP A 36 13.66 -13.65 0.17
CA ASP A 36 14.45 -12.55 0.74
C ASP A 36 15.95 -12.73 0.50
N ASP A 37 16.45 -13.97 0.52
CA ASP A 37 17.86 -14.30 0.25
C ASP A 37 18.32 -13.84 -1.14
N VAL A 38 17.51 -14.07 -2.17
CA VAL A 38 17.79 -13.64 -3.56
C VAL A 38 17.74 -12.11 -3.66
N ILE A 39 16.76 -11.47 -3.02
CA ILE A 39 16.60 -10.01 -3.02
C ILE A 39 17.80 -9.35 -2.33
N LEU A 40 18.20 -9.83 -1.17
CA LEU A 40 19.35 -9.33 -0.42
C LEU A 40 20.64 -9.46 -1.23
N ALA A 41 20.87 -10.61 -1.88
CA ALA A 41 22.04 -10.81 -2.73
C ALA A 41 22.10 -9.82 -3.90
N ALA A 42 20.95 -9.50 -4.52
CA ALA A 42 20.88 -8.50 -5.58
C ALA A 42 21.15 -7.07 -5.08
N MET A 43 20.65 -6.72 -3.87
CA MET A 43 20.94 -5.43 -3.23
C MET A 43 22.43 -5.27 -2.93
N GLU A 44 23.08 -6.31 -2.40
CA GLU A 44 24.52 -6.31 -2.15
C GLU A 44 25.34 -6.23 -3.45
N LEU A 45 24.91 -6.93 -4.50
CA LEU A 45 25.54 -6.85 -5.81
C LEU A 45 25.45 -5.44 -6.40
N ALA A 46 24.27 -4.79 -6.33
CA ALA A 46 24.11 -3.41 -6.79
C ALA A 46 25.02 -2.42 -6.04
N PHE A 47 25.21 -2.63 -4.75
CA PHE A 47 26.18 -1.86 -3.97
C PHE A 47 27.62 -2.10 -4.41
N ASN A 48 28.02 -3.37 -4.60
CA ASN A 48 29.37 -3.75 -5.01
C ASN A 48 29.71 -3.27 -6.43
N ASP A 49 28.72 -3.20 -7.32
CA ASP A 49 28.85 -2.64 -8.66
C ASP A 49 28.93 -1.09 -8.67
N GLY A 50 28.81 -0.45 -7.50
CA GLY A 50 28.98 0.99 -7.33
C GLY A 50 27.78 1.83 -7.75
N MET A 51 26.57 1.27 -7.73
CA MET A 51 25.35 2.02 -8.06
C MET A 51 25.06 3.11 -7.00
N ASP A 52 24.61 4.29 -7.43
CA ASP A 52 24.26 5.38 -6.49
C ASP A 52 22.80 5.27 -5.97
N VAL A 53 21.90 4.63 -6.73
CA VAL A 53 20.46 4.54 -6.42
C VAL A 53 19.92 3.13 -6.67
N ILE A 54 19.13 2.58 -5.75
CA ILE A 54 18.37 1.34 -5.92
C ILE A 54 16.87 1.66 -6.09
N ASN A 55 16.26 1.05 -7.11
CA ASN A 55 14.81 0.99 -7.30
C ASN A 55 14.30 -0.42 -6.95
N MET A 56 13.38 -0.53 -5.98
CA MET A 56 12.73 -1.78 -5.59
C MET A 56 11.22 -1.70 -5.83
N SER A 57 10.79 -1.88 -7.08
CA SER A 57 9.37 -1.99 -7.47
C SER A 57 8.78 -3.35 -7.12
N LEU A 58 9.02 -3.83 -5.91
CA LEU A 58 8.62 -5.14 -5.38
C LEU A 58 8.10 -4.97 -3.95
N GLY A 59 7.35 -5.96 -3.47
CA GLY A 59 6.74 -5.93 -2.16
C GLY A 59 6.34 -7.33 -1.70
N GLY A 60 6.26 -7.51 -0.38
CA GLY A 60 5.79 -8.71 0.29
C GLY A 60 4.70 -8.41 1.31
N GLY A 61 4.34 -9.45 2.06
CA GLY A 61 3.26 -9.47 3.05
C GLY A 61 3.71 -9.26 4.49
N SER A 62 5.00 -8.98 4.76
CA SER A 62 5.44 -8.58 6.10
C SER A 62 5.34 -7.08 6.26
N SER A 63 5.08 -6.59 7.47
CA SER A 63 4.78 -5.16 7.68
C SER A 63 5.45 -4.57 8.90
N TYR A 64 6.57 -5.19 9.31
CA TYR A 64 7.41 -4.74 10.41
C TYR A 64 8.78 -4.28 9.90
N LYS A 65 9.36 -3.32 10.61
CA LYS A 65 10.68 -2.74 10.29
C LYS A 65 11.81 -3.76 10.24
N LEU A 66 11.77 -4.76 11.12
CA LEU A 66 12.89 -5.68 11.33
C LEU A 66 13.02 -6.75 10.23
N ASN A 67 12.23 -6.62 9.16
CA ASN A 67 12.37 -7.51 8.01
C ASN A 67 13.76 -7.34 7.34
N PRO A 68 14.33 -8.41 6.77
CA PRO A 68 15.70 -8.38 6.27
C PRO A 68 15.95 -7.30 5.20
N THR A 69 14.99 -7.09 4.29
CA THR A 69 15.13 -6.13 3.19
C THR A 69 15.15 -4.69 3.69
N ALA A 70 14.31 -4.34 4.67
CA ALA A 70 14.32 -3.03 5.32
C ALA A 70 15.64 -2.78 6.08
N LEU A 71 16.14 -3.77 6.81
CA LEU A 71 17.42 -3.67 7.53
C LEU A 71 18.61 -3.47 6.58
N LEU A 72 18.66 -4.18 5.46
CA LEU A 72 19.72 -3.98 4.47
C LEU A 72 19.56 -2.62 3.76
N SER A 73 18.33 -2.21 3.47
CA SER A 73 18.05 -0.90 2.87
C SER A 73 18.65 0.24 3.68
N ASP A 74 18.39 0.29 4.99
CA ASP A 74 18.96 1.33 5.87
C ASP A 74 20.49 1.27 5.91
N LYS A 75 21.07 0.07 5.95
CA LYS A 75 22.54 -0.12 5.92
C LYS A 75 23.18 0.37 4.62
N LEU A 76 22.49 0.26 3.49
CA LEU A 76 22.96 0.76 2.20
C LEU A 76 22.82 2.28 2.11
N VAL A 77 21.73 2.83 2.65
CA VAL A 77 21.52 4.28 2.71
C VAL A 77 22.58 4.97 3.57
N VAL A 78 22.92 4.40 4.73
CA VAL A 78 24.03 4.89 5.57
C VAL A 78 25.37 4.84 4.84
N ARG A 79 25.55 3.95 3.86
CA ARG A 79 26.75 3.88 3.00
C ARG A 79 26.70 4.80 1.78
N GLY A 80 25.68 5.64 1.66
CA GLY A 80 25.60 6.70 0.66
C GLY A 80 24.66 6.43 -0.51
N MET A 81 24.09 5.22 -0.63
CA MET A 81 23.10 4.94 -1.66
C MET A 81 21.78 5.65 -1.36
N ALA A 82 21.02 6.05 -2.38
CA ALA A 82 19.61 6.34 -2.22
C ALA A 82 18.77 5.10 -2.55
N LEU A 83 17.64 4.90 -1.85
CA LEU A 83 16.78 3.74 -2.09
C LEU A 83 15.32 4.16 -2.14
N ALA A 84 14.62 3.71 -3.18
CA ALA A 84 13.18 3.86 -3.35
C ALA A 84 12.53 2.49 -3.47
N ALA A 85 11.44 2.28 -2.73
CA ALA A 85 10.69 1.04 -2.73
C ALA A 85 9.17 1.30 -2.78
N ALA A 86 8.44 0.42 -3.45
CA ALA A 86 7.00 0.56 -3.64
C ALA A 86 6.25 0.44 -2.29
N ALA A 87 5.25 1.31 -2.07
CA ALA A 87 4.41 1.22 -0.87
C ALA A 87 3.42 0.05 -0.90
N GLY A 88 3.10 -0.50 -2.07
CA GLY A 88 2.09 -1.56 -2.24
C GLY A 88 0.83 -1.05 -2.94
N ASN A 89 0.02 -1.99 -3.44
CA ASN A 89 -1.16 -1.71 -4.26
C ASN A 89 -2.46 -2.22 -3.61
N ASP A 90 -2.48 -2.31 -2.28
CA ASP A 90 -3.58 -2.86 -1.51
C ASP A 90 -4.36 -1.76 -0.76
N GLY A 91 -4.49 -0.58 -1.37
CA GLY A 91 -5.18 0.57 -0.79
C GLY A 91 -6.68 0.34 -0.56
N SER A 92 -7.33 -0.48 -1.40
CA SER A 92 -8.73 -0.89 -1.23
C SER A 92 -8.96 -1.78 -0.02
N GLU A 93 -7.89 -2.37 0.52
CA GLU A 93 -7.95 -3.24 1.68
C GLU A 93 -7.96 -2.45 3.00
N GLY A 94 -7.75 -1.13 2.95
CA GLY A 94 -7.80 -0.24 4.11
C GLY A 94 -6.44 -0.05 4.80
N ALA A 95 -6.47 0.21 6.11
CA ALA A 95 -5.27 0.46 6.91
C ALA A 95 -4.33 -0.74 6.99
N TRP A 96 -3.06 -0.45 7.31
CA TRP A 96 -2.02 -1.46 7.59
C TRP A 96 -1.66 -2.31 6.36
N MET A 97 -1.50 -1.66 5.21
CA MET A 97 -1.28 -2.37 3.94
C MET A 97 -0.01 -1.92 3.22
N VAL A 98 0.80 -1.10 3.87
CA VAL A 98 2.13 -0.76 3.35
C VAL A 98 3.02 -2.01 3.31
N SER A 99 3.73 -2.18 2.20
CA SER A 99 4.59 -3.34 1.95
C SER A 99 5.94 -3.27 2.67
N ASP A 100 6.49 -4.43 3.05
CA ASP A 100 7.73 -4.62 3.82
C ASP A 100 8.97 -3.93 3.26
N THR A 101 9.13 -3.94 1.94
CA THR A 101 10.35 -3.49 1.27
C THR A 101 10.54 -1.98 1.36
N GLY A 102 9.46 -1.24 1.59
CA GLY A 102 9.46 0.20 1.88
C GLY A 102 9.69 0.56 3.34
N LEU A 103 9.85 -0.39 4.26
CA LEU A 103 9.80 -0.11 5.70
C LEU A 103 11.11 0.33 6.34
N GLY A 104 12.23 0.42 5.61
CA GLY A 104 13.46 1.02 6.16
C GLY A 104 13.22 2.44 6.68
N ASP A 105 13.87 2.84 7.78
CA ASP A 105 13.77 4.20 8.32
C ASP A 105 14.28 5.26 7.32
N LEU A 106 15.30 4.87 6.54
CA LEU A 106 16.06 5.75 5.66
C LEU A 106 15.75 5.51 4.18
N ALA A 107 15.07 4.41 3.87
CA ALA A 107 14.51 4.13 2.55
C ALA A 107 13.28 5.00 2.26
N SER A 108 13.07 5.39 1.00
CA SER A 108 11.85 6.07 0.56
C SER A 108 10.78 5.04 0.19
N SER A 109 9.73 4.91 1.00
CA SER A 109 8.50 4.21 0.60
C SER A 109 7.64 5.09 -0.28
N VAL A 110 7.27 4.61 -1.46
CA VAL A 110 6.69 5.42 -2.54
C VAL A 110 5.22 5.07 -2.79
N ALA A 111 4.34 6.02 -2.49
CA ALA A 111 2.93 5.99 -2.86
C ALA A 111 2.71 6.38 -4.34
N SER A 112 1.55 6.03 -4.88
CA SER A 112 1.15 6.35 -6.25
C SER A 112 0.17 7.50 -6.31
N PHE A 113 0.34 8.38 -7.30
CA PHE A 113 -0.66 9.33 -7.77
C PHE A 113 -1.09 8.98 -9.18
N ASP A 114 -2.37 9.21 -9.48
CA ASP A 114 -2.87 9.10 -10.83
C ASP A 114 -2.41 10.29 -11.66
N ASN A 115 -1.91 10.01 -12.86
CA ASN A 115 -1.56 11.07 -13.79
C ASN A 115 -2.81 11.87 -14.18
N ALA A 116 -2.67 13.19 -14.32
CA ALA A 116 -3.80 14.05 -14.70
C ALA A 116 -4.27 13.79 -16.14
N TYR A 117 -3.34 13.34 -16.99
CA TYR A 117 -3.62 12.91 -18.35
C TYR A 117 -3.05 11.52 -18.59
N GLY A 118 -3.76 10.70 -19.35
CA GLY A 118 -3.25 9.43 -19.85
C GLY A 118 -3.34 9.33 -21.36
N PHE A 119 -2.47 8.49 -21.95
CA PHE A 119 -2.35 8.35 -23.40
C PHE A 119 -3.05 7.06 -23.84
N TYR A 120 -4.27 7.21 -24.36
CA TYR A 120 -5.15 6.08 -24.67
C TYR A 120 -5.67 6.14 -26.09
N ARG A 121 -5.98 4.97 -26.64
CA ARG A 121 -6.93 4.87 -27.75
C ARG A 121 -8.33 5.15 -27.21
N SER A 122 -9.19 5.65 -28.08
CA SER A 122 -10.59 5.88 -27.78
C SER A 122 -11.52 5.27 -28.82
N PHE A 123 -12.81 5.27 -28.52
CA PHE A 123 -13.86 5.12 -29.52
C PHE A 123 -14.88 6.25 -29.39
N THR A 124 -15.64 6.52 -30.45
CA THR A 124 -16.71 7.51 -30.40
C THR A 124 -18.09 6.85 -30.43
N TYR A 125 -19.03 7.42 -29.69
CA TYR A 125 -20.43 7.05 -29.68
C TYR A 125 -21.29 8.28 -29.36
N GLY A 126 -22.36 8.50 -30.12
CA GLY A 126 -23.25 9.65 -29.90
C GLY A 126 -22.54 11.02 -29.98
N GLY A 127 -21.46 11.11 -30.75
CA GLY A 127 -20.65 12.33 -30.92
C GLY A 127 -19.60 12.60 -29.85
N ALA A 128 -19.56 11.82 -28.76
CA ALA A 128 -18.53 11.91 -27.72
C ALA A 128 -17.43 10.84 -27.92
N SER A 129 -16.24 11.09 -27.38
CA SER A 129 -15.08 10.19 -27.43
C SER A 129 -14.79 9.62 -26.04
N TYR A 130 -14.60 8.30 -25.97
CA TYR A 130 -14.41 7.55 -24.74
C TYR A 130 -13.04 6.84 -24.77
N PRO A 131 -12.06 7.25 -23.94
CA PRO A 131 -10.80 6.54 -23.82
C PRO A 131 -11.02 5.16 -23.22
N TYR A 132 -10.26 4.16 -23.66
CA TYR A 132 -10.30 2.82 -23.09
C TYR A 132 -8.91 2.25 -22.88
N ALA A 133 -8.77 1.45 -21.81
CA ALA A 133 -7.58 0.67 -21.52
C ALA A 133 -7.82 -0.79 -21.94
N PRO A 134 -7.07 -1.34 -22.92
CA PRO A 134 -7.24 -2.74 -23.32
C PRO A 134 -6.74 -3.69 -22.22
N SER A 135 -7.37 -4.87 -22.10
CA SER A 135 -6.87 -5.93 -21.21
C SER A 135 -5.55 -6.52 -21.70
N THR A 136 -4.64 -6.81 -20.78
CA THR A 136 -3.33 -7.46 -21.05
C THR A 136 -3.44 -8.94 -21.45
N ALA A 137 -4.60 -9.56 -21.27
CA ALA A 137 -4.81 -10.99 -21.55
C ALA A 137 -4.90 -11.35 -23.04
N TRP A 138 -4.99 -10.35 -23.94
CA TRP A 138 -5.18 -10.59 -25.37
C TRP A 138 -4.00 -10.08 -26.21
N ASN A 139 -3.11 -11.00 -26.58
CA ASN A 139 -2.00 -10.79 -27.52
C ASN A 139 -2.41 -10.92 -29.00
N LYS A 140 -3.70 -10.78 -29.34
CA LYS A 140 -4.20 -10.89 -30.73
C LYS A 140 -5.04 -9.68 -31.10
N ALA A 141 -4.82 -9.16 -32.31
CA ALA A 141 -5.72 -8.18 -32.90
C ALA A 141 -7.11 -8.81 -33.06
N ILE A 142 -8.12 -8.20 -32.45
CA ILE A 142 -9.53 -8.56 -32.64
C ILE A 142 -10.12 -7.48 -33.56
N ASP A 143 -10.94 -7.90 -34.53
CA ASP A 143 -11.77 -6.96 -35.27
C ASP A 143 -12.75 -6.31 -34.29
N LEU A 144 -12.55 -5.03 -34.01
CA LEU A 144 -13.33 -4.31 -33.00
C LEU A 144 -14.75 -4.06 -33.53
N PRO A 145 -15.81 -4.64 -32.92
CA PRO A 145 -17.16 -4.46 -33.41
C PRO A 145 -17.64 -3.00 -33.33
N THR A 146 -18.64 -2.68 -34.14
CA THR A 146 -19.21 -1.32 -34.19
C THR A 146 -20.53 -1.18 -33.45
N THR A 147 -21.12 -2.27 -32.95
CA THR A 147 -22.41 -2.23 -32.24
C THR A 147 -22.20 -2.35 -30.74
N LEU A 148 -22.80 -1.44 -29.97
CA LEU A 148 -22.78 -1.43 -28.50
C LEU A 148 -24.06 -2.07 -27.94
N VAL A 149 -23.91 -2.99 -26.99
CA VAL A 149 -25.02 -3.62 -26.26
C VAL A 149 -24.75 -3.53 -24.76
N PRO A 150 -25.34 -2.56 -24.04
CA PRO A 150 -25.33 -2.55 -22.59
C PRO A 150 -26.23 -3.65 -22.04
N ILE A 151 -25.77 -4.31 -20.97
CA ILE A 151 -26.51 -5.38 -20.30
C ILE A 151 -26.99 -4.85 -18.95
N PHE A 152 -28.28 -4.98 -18.69
CA PHE A 152 -28.90 -4.47 -17.47
C PHE A 152 -29.48 -5.60 -16.62
N GLU A 153 -29.40 -5.42 -15.31
CA GLU A 153 -30.17 -6.18 -14.34
C GLU A 153 -31.66 -5.82 -14.42
N LYS A 154 -32.49 -6.63 -13.76
CA LYS A 154 -33.96 -6.42 -13.72
C LYS A 154 -34.36 -5.10 -13.08
N ASP A 155 -33.53 -4.55 -12.20
CA ASP A 155 -33.75 -3.26 -11.55
C ASP A 155 -33.30 -2.07 -12.43
N GLY A 156 -32.75 -2.33 -13.62
CA GLY A 156 -32.29 -1.33 -14.57
C GLY A 156 -30.86 -0.82 -14.33
N SER A 157 -30.17 -1.35 -13.31
CA SER A 157 -28.73 -1.13 -13.14
C SER A 157 -27.93 -1.90 -14.19
N LEU A 158 -26.71 -1.47 -14.48
CA LEU A 158 -25.84 -2.21 -15.40
C LEU A 158 -25.43 -3.53 -14.74
N SER A 159 -25.47 -4.63 -15.49
CA SER A 159 -25.07 -5.95 -15.01
C SER A 159 -23.56 -6.09 -14.94
N ASP A 160 -23.08 -6.95 -14.04
CA ASP A 160 -21.68 -7.34 -14.01
C ASP A 160 -21.24 -8.25 -15.16
N GLY A 161 -22.21 -8.83 -15.87
CA GLY A 161 -21.97 -9.72 -17.01
C GLY A 161 -21.33 -11.05 -16.65
N CYS A 162 -21.26 -11.40 -15.37
CA CYS A 162 -20.65 -12.64 -14.90
C CYS A 162 -21.60 -13.84 -14.91
N ASP A 163 -22.91 -13.58 -14.84
CA ASP A 163 -23.94 -14.61 -14.90
C ASP A 163 -24.33 -14.88 -16.37
N ASP A 164 -23.95 -16.05 -16.90
CA ASP A 164 -24.30 -16.45 -18.27
C ASP A 164 -25.81 -16.36 -18.57
N THR A 165 -26.66 -16.48 -17.55
CA THR A 165 -28.12 -16.42 -17.74
C THR A 165 -28.62 -15.02 -18.12
N ILE A 166 -27.86 -13.96 -17.84
CA ILE A 166 -28.26 -12.59 -18.20
C ILE A 166 -28.23 -12.35 -19.70
N TYR A 167 -27.48 -13.17 -20.45
CA TYR A 167 -27.40 -13.10 -21.90
C TYR A 167 -28.52 -13.87 -22.61
N ASN A 168 -29.37 -14.59 -21.88
CA ASN A 168 -30.45 -15.38 -22.47
C ASN A 168 -31.44 -14.49 -23.23
N GLY A 169 -31.55 -14.72 -24.54
CA GLY A 169 -32.40 -13.93 -25.43
C GLY A 169 -31.81 -12.59 -25.88
N ILE A 170 -30.56 -12.29 -25.53
CA ILE A 170 -29.83 -11.10 -25.98
C ILE A 170 -28.77 -11.53 -27.01
N ASP A 171 -28.90 -11.04 -28.24
CA ASP A 171 -27.88 -11.27 -29.26
C ASP A 171 -26.66 -10.35 -29.04
N VAL A 172 -25.61 -10.90 -28.44
CA VAL A 172 -24.31 -10.21 -28.19
C VAL A 172 -23.20 -10.67 -29.14
N LYS A 173 -23.47 -11.61 -30.05
CA LYS A 173 -22.45 -12.21 -30.91
C LYS A 173 -21.87 -11.16 -31.86
N GLY A 174 -20.54 -10.96 -31.79
CA GLY A 174 -19.84 -10.00 -32.65
C GLY A 174 -20.18 -8.54 -32.33
N LYS A 175 -20.54 -8.23 -31.07
CA LYS A 175 -20.86 -6.88 -30.58
C LYS A 175 -19.97 -6.52 -29.38
N VAL A 176 -19.90 -5.24 -29.05
CA VAL A 176 -19.29 -4.76 -27.80
C VAL A 176 -20.34 -4.82 -26.70
N VAL A 177 -20.06 -5.60 -25.67
CA VAL A 177 -20.90 -5.70 -24.48
C VAL A 177 -20.42 -4.68 -23.45
N LEU A 178 -21.33 -3.87 -22.92
CA LEU A 178 -21.04 -2.93 -21.82
C LEU A 178 -21.65 -3.47 -20.52
N THR A 179 -20.79 -3.73 -19.55
CA THR A 179 -21.10 -4.24 -18.20
C THR A 179 -20.35 -3.42 -17.15
N ILE A 180 -20.74 -3.54 -15.87
CA ILE A 180 -20.04 -2.91 -14.74
C ILE A 180 -19.18 -3.95 -14.03
N GLY A 181 -17.87 -3.77 -13.93
CA GLY A 181 -17.09 -4.74 -13.17
C GLY A 181 -15.60 -4.67 -13.41
N ASP A 182 -14.88 -5.46 -12.61
CA ASP A 182 -13.44 -5.61 -12.73
C ASP A 182 -13.09 -6.50 -13.94
N VAL A 183 -12.09 -6.05 -14.69
CA VAL A 183 -11.53 -6.70 -15.88
C VAL A 183 -10.93 -8.10 -15.61
N THR A 184 -10.86 -8.51 -14.34
CA THR A 184 -10.27 -9.76 -13.87
C THR A 184 -11.28 -10.91 -13.71
N ARG A 185 -12.59 -10.63 -13.54
CA ARG A 185 -13.54 -11.66 -13.07
C ARG A 185 -14.16 -12.52 -14.17
N CYS A 186 -14.58 -11.95 -15.31
CA CYS A 186 -15.51 -12.66 -16.20
C CYS A 186 -15.14 -12.62 -17.69
N PHE A 187 -14.76 -11.47 -18.27
CA PHE A 187 -14.29 -11.39 -19.67
C PHE A 187 -13.26 -10.26 -19.88
N PRO A 188 -12.06 -10.53 -20.40
CA PRO A 188 -11.08 -9.48 -20.64
C PRO A 188 -11.33 -8.81 -22.01
N MET A 189 -11.87 -7.58 -22.03
CA MET A 189 -12.10 -6.84 -23.29
C MET A 189 -11.65 -5.36 -23.25
N GLY A 190 -11.50 -4.76 -22.07
CA GLY A 190 -10.98 -3.41 -21.87
C GLY A 190 -11.89 -2.59 -20.95
N SER A 191 -11.34 -1.59 -20.26
CA SER A 191 -12.06 -0.76 -19.31
C SER A 191 -12.17 0.70 -19.77
N ILE A 192 -13.26 1.34 -19.37
CA ILE A 192 -13.47 2.79 -19.43
C ILE A 192 -13.74 3.28 -18.00
N GLU A 193 -13.49 4.56 -17.75
CA GLU A 193 -13.76 5.17 -16.43
C GLU A 193 -15.26 5.19 -16.12
N ASN A 194 -15.64 5.20 -14.85
CA ASN A 194 -17.05 5.12 -14.42
C ASN A 194 -17.87 6.28 -14.99
N LYS A 195 -17.35 7.51 -14.92
CA LYS A 195 -18.02 8.67 -15.54
C LYS A 195 -18.19 8.51 -17.05
N ALA A 196 -17.19 7.96 -17.72
CA ALA A 196 -17.26 7.68 -19.16
C ALA A 196 -18.33 6.61 -19.47
N GLY A 197 -18.48 5.61 -18.60
CA GLY A 197 -19.54 4.61 -18.66
C GLY A 197 -20.94 5.21 -18.51
N ASP A 198 -21.15 6.06 -17.51
CA ASP A 198 -22.43 6.75 -17.30
C ASP A 198 -22.82 7.64 -18.49
N ASP A 199 -21.85 8.43 -18.99
CA ASP A 199 -22.02 9.28 -20.16
C ASP A 199 -22.33 8.45 -21.42
N LEU A 200 -21.68 7.28 -21.56
CA LEU A 200 -21.91 6.33 -22.66
C LEU A 200 -23.31 5.70 -22.60
N ILE A 201 -23.77 5.29 -21.42
CA ILE A 201 -25.14 4.76 -21.22
C ILE A 201 -26.16 5.85 -21.55
N ALA A 202 -25.94 7.10 -21.10
CA ALA A 202 -26.81 8.21 -21.41
C ALA A 202 -26.85 8.52 -22.92
N ALA A 203 -25.71 8.44 -23.62
CA ALA A 203 -25.65 8.57 -25.07
C ALA A 203 -26.35 7.41 -25.79
N TRP A 204 -26.15 6.17 -25.33
CA TRP A 204 -26.82 4.97 -25.85
C TRP A 204 -28.34 5.06 -25.73
N LYS A 205 -28.86 5.48 -24.56
CA LYS A 205 -30.32 5.68 -24.36
C LYS A 205 -30.92 6.68 -25.34
N LYS A 206 -30.17 7.70 -25.78
CA LYS A 206 -30.61 8.69 -26.78
C LYS A 206 -30.54 8.17 -28.22
N THR A 207 -29.60 7.27 -28.51
CA THR A 207 -29.38 6.76 -29.86
C THR A 207 -29.02 5.27 -29.81
N PRO A 208 -29.97 4.35 -29.51
CA PRO A 208 -29.65 2.94 -29.26
C PRO A 208 -29.08 2.19 -30.47
N ALA A 209 -29.39 2.65 -31.69
CA ALA A 209 -28.85 2.14 -32.95
C ALA A 209 -27.55 2.85 -33.40
N GLY A 210 -26.92 3.62 -32.50
CA GLY A 210 -25.66 4.29 -32.76
C GLY A 210 -24.52 3.28 -33.00
N ALA A 211 -23.56 3.69 -33.83
CA ALA A 211 -22.37 2.89 -34.09
C ALA A 211 -21.15 3.44 -33.33
N ILE A 212 -20.33 2.53 -32.83
CA ILE A 212 -19.00 2.79 -32.32
C ILE A 212 -18.06 3.06 -33.49
N THR A 213 -17.27 4.14 -33.41
CA THR A 213 -16.14 4.37 -34.32
C THR A 213 -14.83 4.35 -33.55
N TRP A 214 -13.94 3.42 -33.88
CA TRP A 214 -12.66 3.27 -33.19
C TRP A 214 -11.60 4.23 -33.71
N SER A 215 -10.85 4.84 -32.79
CA SER A 215 -9.68 5.65 -33.14
C SER A 215 -8.53 4.77 -33.63
N LYS A 216 -7.80 5.27 -34.64
CA LYS A 216 -6.57 4.63 -35.13
C LYS A 216 -5.36 4.96 -34.26
N ASP A 217 -5.34 6.16 -33.69
CA ASP A 217 -4.23 6.70 -32.93
C ASP A 217 -4.65 6.99 -31.49
N ALA A 218 -3.69 6.85 -30.57
CA ALA A 218 -3.89 7.24 -29.19
C ALA A 218 -3.74 8.76 -29.03
N SER A 219 -4.42 9.32 -28.04
CA SER A 219 -4.37 10.74 -27.69
C SER A 219 -4.41 10.94 -26.18
N ASN A 220 -4.12 12.16 -25.73
CA ASN A 220 -4.15 12.49 -24.30
C ASN A 220 -5.59 12.75 -23.84
N PHE A 221 -6.02 12.01 -22.85
CA PHE A 221 -7.31 12.20 -22.18
C PHE A 221 -7.08 12.62 -20.74
N MET A 222 -7.96 13.51 -20.24
CA MET A 222 -8.06 13.77 -18.80
C MET A 222 -8.47 12.48 -18.11
N ILE A 223 -7.85 12.20 -16.97
CA ILE A 223 -8.17 11.04 -16.13
C ILE A 223 -9.11 11.48 -15.02
N GLU A 224 -10.18 10.73 -14.81
CA GLU A 224 -11.09 10.90 -13.68
C GLU A 224 -10.29 10.72 -12.37
N GLY A 225 -10.35 11.71 -11.48
CA GLY A 225 -9.57 11.70 -10.24
C GLY A 225 -8.06 11.99 -10.41
N GLY A 226 -7.58 12.26 -11.63
CA GLY A 226 -6.17 12.52 -11.90
C GLY A 226 -5.57 13.68 -11.10
N GLY A 227 -4.29 13.55 -10.74
CA GLY A 227 -3.59 14.51 -9.87
C GLY A 227 -3.89 14.37 -8.39
N ALA A 228 -4.45 13.23 -7.97
CA ALA A 228 -4.66 12.82 -6.59
C ALA A 228 -3.96 11.45 -6.34
N PRO A 229 -3.79 11.03 -5.06
CA PRO A 229 -3.28 9.70 -4.75
C PRO A 229 -4.16 8.62 -5.37
N SER A 230 -3.54 7.61 -6.00
CA SER A 230 -4.27 6.51 -6.62
C SER A 230 -5.01 5.68 -5.58
N ASP A 231 -6.23 5.23 -5.89
CA ASP A 231 -7.06 4.45 -4.96
C ASP A 231 -6.37 3.16 -4.51
N PHE A 232 -5.70 2.45 -5.43
CA PHE A 232 -4.95 1.23 -5.11
C PHE A 232 -3.72 1.47 -4.22
N SER A 233 -3.19 2.70 -4.10
CA SER A 233 -1.94 2.92 -3.35
C SER A 233 -2.12 2.52 -1.88
N SER A 234 -1.30 1.61 -1.36
CA SER A 234 -1.45 1.11 0.02
C SER A 234 -1.42 2.24 1.07
N PHE A 235 -2.22 2.10 2.11
CA PHE A 235 -2.19 2.98 3.28
C PHE A 235 -1.21 2.44 4.33
N GLY A 236 -0.47 3.35 4.98
CA GLY A 236 0.14 3.05 6.27
C GLY A 236 -0.87 3.09 7.42
N LEU A 237 -0.43 3.14 8.67
CA LEU A 237 0.95 3.07 9.15
C LEU A 237 1.50 1.64 9.02
N ASP A 238 2.78 1.44 9.35
CA ASP A 238 3.32 0.09 9.48
C ASP A 238 2.88 -0.59 10.80
N GLY A 239 3.37 -1.81 11.05
CA GLY A 239 3.06 -2.58 12.25
C GLY A 239 3.52 -1.95 13.57
N ASP A 240 4.45 -0.98 13.51
CA ASP A 240 5.07 -0.31 14.66
C ASP A 240 4.59 1.15 14.82
N LEU A 241 3.48 1.53 14.15
CA LEU A 241 2.95 2.90 14.10
C LEU A 241 3.87 3.96 13.47
N ARG A 242 4.83 3.54 12.63
CA ARG A 242 5.69 4.48 11.90
C ARG A 242 4.99 5.01 10.65
N SER A 243 5.21 6.28 10.35
CA SER A 243 4.67 6.91 9.15
C SER A 243 5.26 6.31 7.87
N LYS A 244 4.38 5.68 7.11
CA LYS A 244 4.57 5.26 5.73
C LYS A 244 3.25 5.47 4.96
N PRO A 245 3.29 5.63 3.62
CA PRO A 245 4.47 5.83 2.78
C PRO A 245 5.18 7.15 3.10
N ASP A 246 6.40 7.35 2.58
CA ASP A 246 7.20 8.55 2.85
C ASP A 246 6.89 9.70 1.91
N ILE A 247 6.65 9.38 0.65
CA ILE A 247 6.46 10.32 -0.44
C ILE A 247 5.60 9.66 -1.52
N ALA A 248 5.03 10.45 -2.40
CA ALA A 248 4.28 9.95 -3.54
C ALA A 248 4.83 10.46 -4.87
N ALA A 249 4.62 9.69 -5.93
CA ALA A 249 5.01 10.07 -7.29
C ALA A 249 3.96 9.58 -8.31
N PRO A 250 3.99 10.09 -9.55
CA PRO A 250 3.12 9.58 -10.62
C PRO A 250 3.32 8.08 -10.82
N GLY A 251 2.27 7.30 -10.58
CA GLY A 251 2.30 5.83 -10.67
C GLY A 251 1.04 5.22 -11.29
N GLY A 252 -0.05 5.98 -11.39
CA GLY A 252 -1.24 5.57 -12.13
C GLY A 252 -1.22 6.11 -13.57
N ASN A 253 -1.64 5.27 -14.51
CA ASN A 253 -1.79 5.62 -15.93
C ASN A 253 -0.47 6.07 -16.57
N ILE A 254 0.61 5.34 -16.28
CA ILE A 254 1.96 5.65 -16.72
C ILE A 254 2.28 4.89 -18.01
N LEU A 255 2.49 5.64 -19.09
CA LEU A 255 3.02 5.11 -20.33
C LEU A 255 4.53 4.88 -20.20
N SER A 256 4.98 3.66 -20.44
CA SER A 256 6.41 3.32 -20.43
C SER A 256 6.74 2.20 -21.41
N ALA A 257 8.04 1.94 -21.59
CA ALA A 257 8.53 0.86 -22.43
C ALA A 257 8.01 -0.49 -21.95
N PHE A 258 7.45 -1.27 -22.87
CA PHE A 258 6.88 -2.59 -22.58
C PHE A 258 7.23 -3.57 -23.71
N PRO A 259 7.59 -4.83 -23.40
CA PRO A 259 8.13 -5.75 -24.39
C PRO A 259 7.05 -6.36 -25.30
N LEU A 260 6.37 -5.56 -26.14
CA LEU A 260 5.39 -6.05 -27.14
C LEU A 260 6.09 -6.66 -28.37
N ALA A 261 7.10 -7.51 -28.13
CA ALA A 261 8.18 -7.94 -29.04
C ALA A 261 9.28 -6.89 -29.31
N LYS A 262 9.46 -5.96 -28.33
CA LYS A 262 10.67 -5.16 -28.04
C LYS A 262 10.89 -3.84 -28.80
N GLY A 263 9.80 -3.14 -29.12
CA GLY A 263 9.81 -1.69 -29.35
C GLY A 263 8.52 -1.01 -28.86
N GLY A 264 7.75 -1.71 -28.01
CA GLY A 264 6.40 -1.34 -27.63
C GLY A 264 6.33 -0.46 -26.39
N TYR A 265 5.13 0.08 -26.16
CA TYR A 265 4.77 0.84 -24.99
C TYR A 265 3.45 0.31 -24.44
N ALA A 266 3.30 0.36 -23.13
CA ALA A 266 2.04 0.08 -22.45
C ALA A 266 1.78 1.13 -21.37
N VAL A 267 0.51 1.35 -21.08
CA VAL A 267 0.09 2.14 -19.93
C VAL A 267 -0.18 1.19 -18.78
N LEU A 268 0.55 1.34 -17.68
CA LEU A 268 0.39 0.54 -16.47
C LEU A 268 0.20 1.45 -15.26
N SER A 269 -0.39 0.88 -14.22
CA SER A 269 -0.65 1.55 -12.95
C SER A 269 -0.08 0.73 -11.80
N GLY A 270 0.52 1.41 -10.83
CA GLY A 270 1.05 0.81 -9.62
C GLY A 270 2.04 1.70 -8.88
N THR A 271 2.20 1.47 -7.58
CA THR A 271 3.34 2.03 -6.82
C THR A 271 4.68 1.56 -7.42
N SER A 272 4.69 0.41 -8.10
CA SER A 272 5.79 -0.07 -8.94
C SER A 272 6.21 0.88 -10.06
N MET A 273 5.31 1.75 -10.56
CA MET A 273 5.59 2.78 -11.57
C MET A 273 5.97 4.12 -10.93
N ALA A 274 5.44 4.43 -9.75
CA ALA A 274 5.85 5.59 -8.97
C ALA A 274 7.28 5.48 -8.44
N THR A 275 7.69 4.28 -8.02
CA THR A 275 9.03 4.01 -7.47
C THR A 275 10.18 4.40 -8.40
N PRO A 276 10.20 4.00 -9.70
CA PRO A 276 11.27 4.39 -10.60
C PRO A 276 11.27 5.89 -10.92
N TYR A 277 10.11 6.56 -10.82
CA TYR A 277 10.07 8.03 -10.91
C TYR A 277 10.87 8.67 -9.76
N VAL A 278 10.67 8.19 -8.51
CA VAL A 278 11.44 8.66 -7.35
C VAL A 278 12.91 8.30 -7.47
N ALA A 279 13.25 7.09 -7.91
CA ALA A 279 14.64 6.70 -8.13
C ALA A 279 15.35 7.60 -9.16
N GLY A 280 14.69 7.92 -10.27
CA GLY A 280 15.21 8.88 -11.24
C GLY A 280 15.34 10.30 -10.66
N ALA A 281 14.38 10.74 -9.86
CA ALA A 281 14.46 12.04 -9.17
C ALA A 281 15.64 12.09 -8.17
N HIS A 282 15.89 11.01 -7.44
CA HIS A 282 17.06 10.88 -6.57
C HIS A 282 18.36 11.02 -7.38
N ALA A 283 18.47 10.34 -8.53
CA ALA A 283 19.65 10.44 -9.40
C ALA A 283 19.90 11.87 -9.90
N LEU A 284 18.84 12.57 -10.38
CA LEU A 284 18.94 13.98 -10.80
C LEU A 284 19.40 14.88 -9.66
N TYR A 285 18.90 14.66 -8.44
CA TYR A 285 19.31 15.44 -7.28
C TYR A 285 20.79 15.23 -6.93
N VAL A 286 21.25 13.97 -6.96
CA VAL A 286 22.65 13.62 -6.71
C VAL A 286 23.58 14.29 -7.73
N GLU A 287 23.20 14.26 -9.01
CA GLU A 287 23.92 14.96 -10.09
C GLU A 287 23.97 16.47 -9.83
N ALA A 288 22.82 17.10 -9.56
CA ALA A 288 22.71 18.54 -9.37
C ALA A 288 23.55 19.08 -8.21
N LYS A 289 23.68 18.32 -7.11
CA LYS A 289 24.42 18.76 -5.92
C LYS A 289 25.94 18.58 -6.02
N LYS A 290 26.46 17.79 -6.96
CA LYS A 290 27.89 17.49 -7.18
C LYS A 290 28.67 16.91 -5.98
N SER A 291 28.14 16.99 -4.76
CA SER A 291 28.75 16.53 -3.53
C SER A 291 28.43 15.07 -3.18
N LYS A 292 27.67 14.37 -4.03
CA LYS A 292 27.10 13.03 -3.77
C LYS A 292 26.48 12.93 -2.36
N PRO A 293 25.40 13.67 -2.09
CA PRO A 293 24.74 13.61 -0.78
C PRO A 293 24.31 12.18 -0.45
N HIS A 294 24.44 11.78 0.82
CA HIS A 294 23.93 10.48 1.28
C HIS A 294 22.42 10.35 1.04
N GLY A 295 21.94 9.12 0.85
CA GLY A 295 20.54 8.86 0.52
C GLY A 295 19.53 9.33 1.57
N ASP A 296 19.90 9.41 2.84
CA ASP A 296 19.05 9.97 3.91
C ASP A 296 18.81 11.48 3.69
N VAL A 297 19.83 12.23 3.28
CA VAL A 297 19.72 13.64 2.90
C VAL A 297 18.87 13.79 1.63
N VAL A 298 19.05 12.91 0.64
CA VAL A 298 18.24 12.90 -0.59
C VAL A 298 16.76 12.66 -0.24
N ARG A 299 16.45 11.65 0.56
CA ARG A 299 15.09 11.38 1.03
C ARG A 299 14.52 12.56 1.80
N GLN A 300 15.27 13.12 2.76
CA GLN A 300 14.81 14.24 3.59
C GLN A 300 14.43 15.46 2.73
N VAL A 301 15.27 15.85 1.76
CA VAL A 301 14.99 17.06 0.97
C VAL A 301 13.70 16.87 0.15
N PHE A 302 13.49 15.70 -0.44
CA PHE A 302 12.30 15.43 -1.23
C PHE A 302 11.02 15.42 -0.36
N LYS A 303 11.10 14.88 0.87
CA LYS A 303 9.99 14.98 1.84
C LYS A 303 9.75 16.43 2.28
N ASN A 304 10.82 17.17 2.56
CA ASN A 304 10.74 18.58 2.96
C ASN A 304 10.09 19.46 1.88
N THR A 305 10.25 19.14 0.60
CA THR A 305 9.82 20.02 -0.51
C THR A 305 8.66 19.46 -1.35
N ALA A 306 8.08 18.34 -0.93
CA ALA A 306 6.94 17.72 -1.61
C ALA A 306 5.71 18.64 -1.66
N THR A 307 4.84 18.40 -2.64
CA THR A 307 3.60 19.15 -2.84
C THR A 307 2.41 18.37 -2.30
N VAL A 308 1.73 18.92 -1.28
CA VAL A 308 0.61 18.25 -0.61
C VAL A 308 -0.70 18.40 -1.39
N SER A 309 -1.32 17.27 -1.73
CA SER A 309 -2.62 17.21 -2.40
C SER A 309 -3.81 17.13 -1.45
N SER A 310 -4.98 17.37 -2.00
CA SER A 310 -6.28 17.14 -1.36
C SER A 310 -7.05 16.11 -2.17
N ASN A 311 -7.84 15.28 -1.48
CA ASN A 311 -8.83 14.43 -2.13
C ASN A 311 -9.94 15.32 -2.71
N SER A 312 -10.54 14.87 -3.81
CA SER A 312 -11.69 15.57 -4.40
C SER A 312 -12.80 15.72 -3.35
N GLY A 313 -13.34 16.93 -3.20
CA GLY A 313 -14.41 17.24 -2.24
C GLY A 313 -14.00 17.30 -0.75
N SER A 314 -12.76 16.97 -0.37
CA SER A 314 -12.31 17.09 1.02
C SER A 314 -12.08 18.56 1.43
N LYS A 315 -12.38 18.87 2.69
CA LYS A 315 -12.11 20.17 3.33
C LYS A 315 -10.65 20.32 3.77
N THR A 316 -9.89 19.22 3.85
CA THR A 316 -8.50 19.21 4.32
C THR A 316 -7.56 18.60 3.27
N LYS A 317 -6.30 18.36 3.64
CA LYS A 317 -5.35 17.64 2.78
C LYS A 317 -5.59 16.13 2.85
N THR A 318 -5.20 15.41 1.80
CA THR A 318 -5.24 13.94 1.87
C THR A 318 -4.35 13.47 3.02
N SER A 319 -4.80 12.44 3.74
CA SER A 319 -4.07 11.90 4.89
C SER A 319 -2.62 11.55 4.55
N VAL A 320 -1.69 11.81 5.48
CA VAL A 320 -0.27 11.43 5.36
C VAL A 320 -0.14 9.91 5.20
N THR A 321 -1.06 9.13 5.77
CA THR A 321 -1.09 7.66 5.62
C THR A 321 -1.27 7.19 4.18
N LYS A 322 -1.69 8.07 3.27
CA LYS A 322 -1.88 7.77 1.84
C LYS A 322 -0.82 8.40 0.94
N GLN A 323 -0.47 9.67 1.19
CA GLN A 323 0.44 10.43 0.32
C GLN A 323 1.85 10.65 0.89
N GLY A 324 2.10 10.26 2.14
CA GLY A 324 3.32 10.59 2.87
C GLY A 324 3.51 12.10 2.97
N ALA A 325 4.70 12.59 2.63
CA ALA A 325 4.98 14.02 2.52
C ALA A 325 4.23 14.69 1.34
N GLY A 326 3.65 13.93 0.43
CA GLY A 326 2.95 14.42 -0.75
C GLY A 326 3.69 14.11 -2.06
N LEU A 327 3.24 14.74 -3.14
CA LEU A 327 3.76 14.52 -4.48
C LEU A 327 5.18 15.08 -4.61
N ILE A 328 6.13 14.25 -5.06
CA ILE A 328 7.52 14.62 -5.28
C ILE A 328 7.66 15.86 -6.17
N ASN A 329 8.57 16.76 -5.81
CA ASN A 329 8.85 17.97 -6.60
C ASN A 329 10.36 18.17 -6.76
N VAL A 330 10.87 17.82 -7.94
CA VAL A 330 12.30 17.83 -8.28
C VAL A 330 12.87 19.24 -8.30
N LEU A 331 12.14 20.20 -8.89
CA LEU A 331 12.59 21.59 -8.96
C LEU A 331 12.73 22.17 -7.55
N ASN A 332 11.69 22.02 -6.72
CA ASN A 332 11.73 22.50 -5.35
C ASN A 332 12.87 21.86 -4.53
N ALA A 333 13.12 20.56 -4.70
CA ALA A 333 14.21 19.87 -4.01
C ALA A 333 15.59 20.41 -4.43
N ILE A 334 15.79 20.71 -5.72
CA ILE A 334 17.06 21.27 -6.22
C ILE A 334 17.23 22.72 -5.76
N GLU A 335 16.18 23.53 -5.86
CA GLU A 335 16.22 24.98 -5.61
C GLU A 335 16.13 25.37 -4.14
N THR A 336 15.61 24.49 -3.26
CA THR A 336 15.48 24.82 -1.86
C THR A 336 16.81 25.19 -1.23
N THR A 337 16.77 26.27 -0.44
CA THR A 337 17.87 26.75 0.39
C THR A 337 17.62 26.45 1.87
N SER A 338 16.63 25.63 2.18
CA SER A 338 16.22 25.33 3.56
C SER A 338 16.14 23.82 3.79
N SER A 339 16.42 23.38 5.00
CA SER A 339 16.22 21.99 5.42
C SER A 339 15.60 21.94 6.82
N ILE A 340 14.66 21.04 7.04
CA ILE A 340 13.97 20.89 8.33
C ILE A 340 14.01 19.43 8.79
N THR A 341 14.43 19.20 10.04
CA THR A 341 14.66 17.87 10.62
C THR A 341 13.94 17.73 11.97
N PRO A 342 13.35 16.57 12.32
CA PRO A 342 13.26 15.33 11.51
C PRO A 342 12.40 15.52 10.25
N ASP A 343 12.49 14.59 9.30
CA ASP A 343 11.74 14.65 8.03
C ASP A 343 10.31 14.10 8.11
N HIS A 344 9.92 13.58 9.28
CA HIS A 344 8.56 13.21 9.67
C HIS A 344 8.45 13.21 11.20
N ILE A 345 7.22 13.17 11.72
CA ILE A 345 6.94 13.05 13.15
C ILE A 345 5.89 11.95 13.37
N ASP A 346 6.28 10.90 14.07
CA ASP A 346 5.36 9.90 14.57
C ASP A 346 4.92 10.29 15.99
N LEU A 347 3.66 10.70 16.15
CA LEU A 347 3.08 11.10 17.43
C LEU A 347 2.69 9.90 18.31
N LEU A 348 2.79 8.69 17.75
CA LEU A 348 2.40 7.41 18.34
C LEU A 348 0.91 7.36 18.68
N ASP A 349 0.53 6.49 19.62
CA ASP A 349 -0.84 6.33 20.10
C ASP A 349 -1.14 7.20 21.33
N SER A 350 -2.39 7.23 21.81
CA SER A 350 -2.77 8.06 22.97
C SER A 350 -2.09 7.63 24.28
N VAL A 351 -1.60 6.39 24.36
CA VAL A 351 -0.87 5.88 25.54
C VAL A 351 0.57 6.40 25.55
N HIS A 352 1.21 6.42 24.38
CA HIS A 352 2.60 6.84 24.21
C HIS A 352 2.72 8.21 23.53
N PHE A 353 1.69 9.05 23.66
CA PHE A 353 1.55 10.26 22.88
C PHE A 353 2.73 11.23 23.00
N MET A 354 3.37 11.51 21.87
CA MET A 354 4.49 12.44 21.78
C MET A 354 4.00 13.90 21.74
N LYS A 355 3.58 14.41 22.89
CA LYS A 355 2.98 15.75 23.04
C LYS A 355 3.89 16.89 22.58
N SER A 356 5.21 16.75 22.70
CA SER A 356 6.15 17.81 22.35
C SER A 356 7.34 17.28 21.55
N VAL A 357 7.62 17.92 20.42
CA VAL A 357 8.68 17.53 19.49
C VAL A 357 9.53 18.74 19.15
N LYS A 358 10.86 18.58 19.18
CA LYS A 358 11.81 19.62 18.79
C LYS A 358 12.21 19.40 17.33
N ILE A 359 12.06 20.44 16.52
CA ILE A 359 12.50 20.46 15.14
C ILE A 359 13.68 21.42 14.97
N THR A 360 14.53 21.17 13.99
CA THR A 360 15.64 22.05 13.60
C THR A 360 15.41 22.53 12.18
N LEU A 361 15.25 23.85 12.01
CA LEU A 361 15.20 24.50 10.71
C LEU A 361 16.56 25.13 10.41
N LYS A 362 17.14 24.84 9.25
CA LYS A 362 18.42 25.39 8.82
C LYS A 362 18.25 26.20 7.54
N ASN A 363 18.85 27.38 7.53
CA ASN A 363 19.02 28.19 6.34
C ASN A 363 20.35 27.83 5.67
N ASN A 364 20.29 27.05 4.59
CA ASN A 364 21.44 26.70 3.73
C ASN A 364 21.68 27.76 2.63
N GLY A 365 20.90 28.84 2.60
CA GLY A 365 21.05 29.94 1.67
C GLY A 365 22.21 30.87 2.01
N LYS A 366 22.46 31.83 1.11
CA LYS A 366 23.57 32.81 1.21
C LYS A 366 23.20 34.09 1.98
N ARG A 367 21.93 34.26 2.33
CA ARG A 367 21.40 35.47 3.00
C ARG A 367 20.57 35.05 4.20
N THR A 368 20.43 35.95 5.16
CA THR A 368 19.48 35.78 6.26
C THR A 368 18.07 35.65 5.72
N GLU A 369 17.33 34.68 6.23
CA GLU A 369 15.95 34.38 5.83
C GLU A 369 15.06 34.42 7.08
N THR A 370 13.81 34.83 6.90
CA THR A 370 12.82 34.78 7.97
C THR A 370 11.74 33.80 7.60
N TYR A 371 11.38 32.92 8.53
CA TYR A 371 10.42 31.85 8.29
C TYR A 371 9.20 32.03 9.18
N THR A 372 8.03 31.84 8.61
CA THR A 372 6.75 31.78 9.32
C THR A 372 6.27 30.34 9.37
N PHE A 373 5.92 29.86 10.56
CA PHE A 373 5.39 28.52 10.77
C PHE A 373 3.88 28.49 10.62
N SER A 374 3.37 27.43 10.01
CA SER A 374 1.94 27.17 9.93
C SER A 374 1.63 25.68 10.06
N HIS A 375 0.37 25.39 10.37
CA HIS A 375 -0.17 24.05 10.47
C HIS A 375 -1.16 23.82 9.34
N VAL A 376 -0.99 22.72 8.61
CA VAL A 376 -1.88 22.30 7.54
C VAL A 376 -2.52 20.96 7.94
N PRO A 377 -3.82 20.92 8.29
CA PRO A 377 -4.48 19.69 8.67
C PRO A 377 -4.70 18.76 7.47
N ALA A 378 -4.71 17.46 7.75
CA ALA A 378 -5.04 16.41 6.78
C ALA A 378 -6.11 15.47 7.34
N ASP A 379 -6.75 14.71 6.44
CA ASP A 379 -7.88 13.85 6.78
C ASP A 379 -7.49 12.85 7.87
N ALA A 380 -8.31 12.79 8.92
CA ALA A 380 -8.25 11.75 9.94
C ALA A 380 -9.14 10.57 9.51
N LEU A 381 -8.59 9.36 9.50
CA LEU A 381 -9.20 8.18 8.90
C LEU A 381 -9.53 7.12 9.95
N ASN A 382 -10.75 6.60 9.89
CA ASN A 382 -11.26 5.59 10.83
C ASN A 382 -11.80 4.36 10.07
N TRP A 383 -11.04 3.27 10.10
CA TRP A 383 -11.42 1.99 9.48
C TRP A 383 -12.17 1.04 10.40
N TYR A 384 -12.37 1.42 11.67
CA TYR A 384 -13.06 0.62 12.69
C TYR A 384 -14.29 1.35 13.21
N ALA A 385 -14.88 2.24 12.41
CA ALA A 385 -15.93 3.16 12.83
C ALA A 385 -17.17 2.45 13.40
N ASN A 386 -17.45 1.21 12.98
CA ASN A 386 -18.59 0.41 13.44
C ASN A 386 -18.21 -0.65 14.49
N GLY A 387 -17.02 -0.55 15.08
CA GLY A 387 -16.57 -1.43 16.16
C GLY A 387 -16.17 -2.84 15.73
N GLN A 388 -15.96 -3.07 14.43
CA GLN A 388 -15.47 -4.34 13.90
C GLN A 388 -14.01 -4.63 14.29
N SER A 389 -13.65 -5.91 14.35
CA SER A 389 -12.29 -6.44 14.57
C SER A 389 -11.40 -6.35 13.33
N PHE A 390 -11.99 -6.44 12.13
CA PHE A 390 -11.28 -6.33 10.85
C PHE A 390 -11.51 -4.95 10.22
N PRO A 391 -10.47 -4.21 9.80
CA PRO A 391 -10.67 -2.85 9.27
C PRO A 391 -11.44 -2.90 7.94
N SER A 392 -12.31 -1.90 7.72
CA SER A 392 -13.01 -1.73 6.44
C SER A 392 -12.04 -1.38 5.31
N GLY A 393 -12.44 -1.59 4.06
CA GLY A 393 -11.68 -1.08 2.91
C GLY A 393 -11.74 0.45 2.81
N GLU A 394 -12.93 1.01 3.02
CA GLU A 394 -13.15 2.46 3.01
C GLU A 394 -13.18 3.03 4.45
N PRO A 395 -12.34 4.01 4.78
CA PRO A 395 -12.38 4.66 6.08
C PRO A 395 -13.49 5.70 6.15
N LYS A 396 -14.08 5.86 7.34
CA LYS A 396 -14.80 7.08 7.69
C LYS A 396 -13.78 8.21 7.90
N ILE A 397 -13.99 9.35 7.22
CA ILE A 397 -13.24 10.58 7.49
C ILE A 397 -13.83 11.24 8.74
N GLU A 398 -12.99 11.50 9.74
CA GLU A 398 -13.40 12.18 10.97
C GLU A 398 -13.43 13.71 10.77
N ASP A 399 -14.37 14.38 11.44
CA ASP A 399 -14.58 15.84 11.32
C ASP A 399 -13.55 16.71 12.08
N ASP A 400 -12.51 16.11 12.66
CA ASP A 400 -11.57 16.78 13.56
C ASP A 400 -10.13 16.32 13.32
N TYR A 401 -9.18 17.16 13.68
CA TYR A 401 -7.75 16.95 13.46
C TYR A 401 -6.94 17.45 14.66
N ALA A 402 -5.67 17.04 14.74
CA ALA A 402 -4.80 17.48 15.82
C ALA A 402 -4.50 18.98 15.71
N THR A 403 -4.28 19.64 16.84
CA THR A 403 -3.83 21.04 16.86
C THR A 403 -2.35 21.12 17.17
N VAL A 404 -1.66 22.10 16.57
CA VAL A 404 -0.23 22.34 16.75
C VAL A 404 0.01 23.76 17.25
N LYS A 405 0.84 23.89 18.30
CA LYS A 405 1.35 25.19 18.77
C LYS A 405 2.86 25.24 18.56
N PHE A 406 3.34 26.40 18.10
CA PHE A 406 4.76 26.66 17.90
C PHE A 406 5.32 27.45 19.08
N SER A 407 6.53 27.13 19.52
CA SER A 407 7.22 27.97 20.52
C SER A 407 7.52 29.38 19.99
N GLN A 408 7.61 29.53 18.67
CA GLN A 408 7.75 30.80 17.95
C GLN A 408 7.06 30.64 16.60
N ASP A 409 6.11 31.52 16.27
CA ASP A 409 5.42 31.49 14.98
C ASP A 409 6.29 32.02 13.83
N LYS A 410 7.32 32.81 14.16
CA LYS A 410 8.24 33.41 13.20
C LYS A 410 9.67 33.38 13.73
N VAL A 411 10.63 33.03 12.88
CA VAL A 411 12.06 32.97 13.24
C VAL A 411 12.96 33.51 12.14
N LYS A 412 13.93 34.35 12.52
CA LYS A 412 14.94 34.91 11.61
C LYS A 412 16.24 34.11 11.75
N ILE A 413 16.72 33.53 10.66
CA ILE A 413 17.87 32.63 10.65
C ILE A 413 18.93 33.17 9.69
N PRO A 414 20.12 33.58 10.20
CA PRO A 414 21.25 33.97 9.35
C PRO A 414 21.69 32.84 8.41
N ALA A 415 22.35 33.21 7.31
CA ALA A 415 22.92 32.27 6.35
C ALA A 415 23.81 31.21 7.04
N GLY A 416 23.61 29.94 6.71
CA GLY A 416 24.33 28.80 7.26
C GLY A 416 24.02 28.46 8.73
N LYS A 417 23.09 29.18 9.38
CA LYS A 417 22.69 28.93 10.77
C LYS A 417 21.39 28.14 10.84
N SER A 418 21.06 27.69 12.06
CA SER A 418 19.86 26.93 12.36
C SER A 418 19.13 27.51 13.56
N ALA A 419 17.82 27.28 13.62
CA ALA A 419 16.99 27.54 14.78
C ALA A 419 16.28 26.25 15.22
N LYS A 420 16.08 26.11 16.53
CA LYS A 420 15.30 25.02 17.11
C LYS A 420 13.94 25.55 17.51
N ILE A 421 12.88 24.87 17.07
CA ILE A 421 11.49 25.22 17.38
C ILE A 421 10.86 24.03 18.08
N THR A 422 10.10 24.30 19.14
CA THR A 422 9.35 23.26 19.85
C THR A 422 7.91 23.29 19.37
N LEU A 423 7.44 22.14 18.91
CA LEU A 423 6.05 21.89 18.52
C LEU A 423 5.34 21.27 19.72
N SER A 424 4.12 21.72 20.00
CA SER A 424 3.25 21.11 21.01
C SER A 424 1.94 20.67 20.36
N PHE A 425 1.68 19.37 20.39
CA PHE A 425 0.52 18.75 19.77
C PHE A 425 -0.59 18.51 20.79
N THR A 426 -1.84 18.60 20.33
CA THR A 426 -3.01 18.10 21.06
C THR A 426 -3.80 17.20 20.12
N GLU A 427 -4.16 16.01 20.59
CA GLU A 427 -4.97 15.05 19.85
C GLU A 427 -6.34 15.64 19.43
N PRO A 428 -6.96 15.14 18.35
CA PRO A 428 -8.33 15.48 17.99
C PRO A 428 -9.29 15.18 19.15
N LYS A 429 -10.30 16.03 19.36
CA LYS A 429 -11.35 15.83 20.36
C LYS A 429 -12.40 14.82 19.89
N LYS A 430 -12.80 14.87 18.61
CA LYS A 430 -13.72 13.88 18.01
C LYS A 430 -13.01 12.56 17.68
N GLY A 431 -13.78 11.57 17.22
CA GLY A 431 -13.32 10.21 16.97
C GLY A 431 -13.20 9.39 18.27
N SER A 432 -13.74 8.17 18.27
CA SER A 432 -13.67 7.29 19.44
C SER A 432 -12.29 6.64 19.56
N ALA A 433 -11.68 6.69 20.75
CA ALA A 433 -10.42 6.03 21.03
C ALA A 433 -10.48 4.49 20.92
N THR A 434 -11.69 3.90 20.99
CA THR A 434 -11.92 2.47 20.78
C THR A 434 -11.96 2.07 19.31
N ASN A 435 -12.03 3.05 18.40
CA ASN A 435 -12.10 2.83 16.96
C ASN A 435 -10.80 3.26 16.27
N PHE A 436 -9.78 3.64 17.05
CA PHE A 436 -8.41 3.83 16.59
C PHE A 436 -8.24 4.77 15.38
N PRO A 437 -8.92 5.94 15.31
CA PRO A 437 -8.77 6.82 14.15
C PRO A 437 -7.33 7.33 14.06
N ILE A 438 -6.78 7.32 12.84
CA ILE A 438 -5.45 7.82 12.53
C ILE A 438 -5.59 9.25 12.04
N TYR A 439 -5.02 10.21 12.77
CA TYR A 439 -5.01 11.62 12.40
C TYR A 439 -3.64 12.03 11.88
N SER A 440 -3.60 13.04 11.00
CA SER A 440 -2.36 13.49 10.39
C SER A 440 -2.39 14.97 10.00
N GLY A 441 -1.26 15.47 9.51
CA GLY A 441 -1.14 16.82 8.98
C GLY A 441 0.31 17.19 8.70
N TYR A 442 0.56 18.47 8.48
CA TYR A 442 1.87 18.99 8.12
C TYR A 442 2.21 20.23 8.94
N VAL A 443 3.45 20.32 9.38
CA VAL A 443 4.06 21.56 9.87
C VAL A 443 4.87 22.17 8.75
N VAL A 444 4.58 23.42 8.40
CA VAL A 444 5.20 24.11 7.25
C VAL A 444 5.99 25.31 7.76
N ALA A 445 7.21 25.48 7.26
CA ALA A 445 8.03 26.67 7.44
C ALA A 445 8.15 27.41 6.10
N THR A 446 7.49 28.56 5.98
CA THR A 446 7.46 29.38 4.77
C THR A 446 8.45 30.53 4.88
N PRO A 447 9.47 30.60 4.00
CA PRO A 447 10.38 31.74 3.95
C PRO A 447 9.70 32.98 3.37
N GLU A 448 9.99 34.17 3.90
CA GLU A 448 9.35 35.43 3.47
C GLU A 448 9.87 35.94 2.13
N ASN A 449 11.09 35.58 1.72
CA ASN A 449 11.65 36.02 0.44
C ASN A 449 11.16 35.21 -0.78
N GLY A 450 10.11 34.38 -0.63
CA GLY A 450 9.56 33.58 -1.73
C GLY A 450 10.37 32.35 -2.13
N ASN A 451 11.35 31.95 -1.32
CA ASN A 451 12.05 30.67 -1.47
C ASN A 451 11.09 29.48 -1.27
N VAL A 452 11.54 28.28 -1.63
CA VAL A 452 10.78 27.04 -1.41
C VAL A 452 10.46 26.84 0.07
N ALA A 453 9.17 26.71 0.41
CA ALA A 453 8.73 26.33 1.74
C ALA A 453 9.12 24.88 2.03
N VAL A 454 9.47 24.59 3.29
CA VAL A 454 9.80 23.23 3.74
C VAL A 454 8.79 22.74 4.77
N GLN A 455 8.54 21.44 4.79
CA GLN A 455 7.51 20.84 5.64
C GLN A 455 7.95 19.54 6.32
N ILE A 456 7.20 19.19 7.37
CA ILE A 456 7.30 17.92 8.08
C ILE A 456 5.89 17.32 8.19
N PRO A 457 5.60 16.16 7.57
CA PRO A 457 4.37 15.43 7.82
C PRO A 457 4.39 14.81 9.23
N TYR A 458 3.22 14.72 9.86
CA TYR A 458 3.04 14.00 11.12
C TYR A 458 1.84 13.05 11.07
N THR A 459 1.91 11.96 11.82
CA THR A 459 0.81 11.01 12.03
C THR A 459 0.66 10.66 13.50
N GLY A 460 -0.56 10.39 13.94
CA GLY A 460 -0.83 9.84 15.27
C GLY A 460 -2.09 8.99 15.26
N LEU A 461 -2.20 8.07 16.22
CA LEU A 461 -3.36 7.21 16.38
C LEU A 461 -4.06 7.57 17.69
N LYS A 462 -5.38 7.80 17.65
CA LYS A 462 -6.14 8.05 18.87
C LYS A 462 -6.64 6.72 19.44
N GLY A 463 -6.16 6.33 20.61
CA GLY A 463 -6.44 5.04 21.23
C GLY A 463 -5.19 4.37 21.75
N ASP A 464 -5.34 3.10 22.13
CA ASP A 464 -4.24 2.22 22.54
C ASP A 464 -4.08 1.16 21.46
N VAL A 465 -2.99 1.23 20.68
CA VAL A 465 -2.83 0.33 19.52
C VAL A 465 -2.73 -1.13 19.94
N ALA A 466 -2.29 -1.42 21.18
CA ALA A 466 -2.22 -2.78 21.69
C ALA A 466 -3.62 -3.41 21.88
N LYS A 467 -4.69 -2.61 21.80
CA LYS A 467 -6.09 -3.07 21.82
C LYS A 467 -6.73 -3.24 20.45
N VAL A 468 -6.02 -2.92 19.36
CA VAL A 468 -6.49 -3.24 18.01
C VAL A 468 -6.55 -4.76 17.89
N ALA A 469 -7.72 -5.31 17.53
CA ALA A 469 -7.89 -6.74 17.33
C ALA A 469 -6.94 -7.23 16.21
N ILE A 470 -6.28 -8.36 16.44
CA ILE A 470 -5.43 -9.00 15.44
C ILE A 470 -6.23 -10.05 14.70
N MET A 471 -7.00 -10.87 15.41
CA MET A 471 -7.84 -11.89 14.80
C MET A 471 -9.21 -11.33 14.43
N ASP A 472 -9.72 -11.75 13.28
CA ASP A 472 -11.10 -11.46 12.87
C ASP A 472 -12.10 -12.33 13.64
N THR A 473 -12.47 -11.88 14.82
CA THR A 473 -13.48 -12.54 15.63
C THR A 473 -14.90 -12.33 15.10
N ASP A 474 -15.15 -11.32 14.26
CA ASP A 474 -16.48 -11.06 13.69
C ASP A 474 -16.90 -12.16 12.72
N LYS A 475 -15.93 -12.80 12.05
CA LYS A 475 -16.14 -13.99 11.21
C LYS A 475 -15.84 -15.30 11.94
N LYS A 476 -15.73 -15.26 13.27
CA LYS A 476 -15.48 -16.43 14.15
C LYS A 476 -14.12 -17.11 13.93
N PHE A 477 -13.08 -16.35 13.59
CA PHE A 477 -11.71 -16.85 13.61
C PHE A 477 -11.06 -16.66 14.99
N PRO A 478 -10.07 -17.49 15.36
CA PRO A 478 -9.61 -18.66 14.62
C PRO A 478 -10.64 -19.79 14.71
N ALA A 479 -10.65 -20.67 13.70
CA ALA A 479 -11.61 -21.76 13.59
C ALA A 479 -10.92 -23.10 13.34
N LEU A 480 -11.58 -24.20 13.71
CA LEU A 480 -11.15 -25.55 13.35
C LEU A 480 -11.84 -26.00 12.07
N GLY A 481 -11.05 -26.57 11.17
CA GLY A 481 -11.50 -27.23 9.97
C GLY A 481 -10.87 -28.62 9.84
N LYS A 482 -11.32 -29.34 8.82
CA LYS A 482 -10.75 -30.63 8.44
C LYS A 482 -10.65 -30.77 6.95
N VAL A 483 -9.57 -31.39 6.50
CA VAL A 483 -9.34 -31.74 5.09
C VAL A 483 -9.42 -33.25 4.96
N ASP A 484 -10.36 -33.73 4.15
CA ASP A 484 -10.50 -35.16 3.87
C ASP A 484 -9.40 -35.68 2.93
N SER A 485 -9.39 -36.99 2.69
CA SER A 485 -8.43 -37.65 1.78
C SER A 485 -8.52 -37.17 0.32
N LYS A 486 -9.58 -36.45 -0.06
CA LYS A 486 -9.77 -35.85 -1.39
C LYS A 486 -9.35 -34.37 -1.42
N GLY A 487 -8.84 -33.84 -0.31
CA GLY A 487 -8.42 -32.44 -0.21
C GLY A 487 -9.58 -31.47 0.08
N LYS A 488 -10.79 -31.95 0.38
CA LYS A 488 -11.94 -31.09 0.62
C LYS A 488 -11.93 -30.56 2.05
N LEU A 489 -11.92 -29.24 2.19
CA LEU A 489 -12.05 -28.53 3.46
C LEU A 489 -13.52 -28.50 3.94
N SER A 490 -13.74 -28.76 5.22
CA SER A 490 -15.04 -28.59 5.90
C SER A 490 -14.83 -28.11 7.33
N ALA A 491 -15.84 -27.46 7.92
CA ALA A 491 -15.78 -27.02 9.32
C ALA A 491 -15.71 -28.23 10.27
N ALA A 492 -14.99 -28.08 11.38
CA ALA A 492 -14.92 -29.08 12.45
C ALA A 492 -15.53 -28.53 13.75
N PRO A 493 -16.42 -29.29 14.43
CA PRO A 493 -16.92 -28.90 15.75
C PRO A 493 -15.83 -28.91 16.82
N GLU A 494 -16.08 -28.20 17.93
CA GLU A 494 -15.26 -28.25 19.13
C GLU A 494 -15.24 -29.67 19.73
N ASN A 495 -14.06 -30.16 20.14
CA ASN A 495 -13.82 -31.49 20.74
C ASN A 495 -13.94 -32.71 19.78
N LEU A 496 -13.46 -32.58 18.55
CA LEU A 496 -13.39 -33.69 17.59
C LEU A 496 -12.26 -34.70 17.92
N THR A 497 -12.50 -35.97 17.61
CA THR A 497 -11.43 -36.98 17.44
C THR A 497 -11.08 -37.06 15.96
N PHE A 498 -9.83 -36.73 15.61
CA PHE A 498 -9.29 -36.80 14.27
C PHE A 498 -8.53 -38.10 14.08
N ASP A 499 -8.83 -38.86 13.03
CA ASP A 499 -7.94 -39.93 12.60
C ASP A 499 -6.99 -39.36 11.54
N LEU A 500 -5.75 -39.02 11.92
CA LEU A 500 -4.76 -38.41 11.00
C LEU A 500 -4.42 -39.30 9.79
N SER A 501 -4.77 -40.59 9.82
CA SER A 501 -4.64 -41.47 8.65
C SER A 501 -5.75 -41.27 7.62
N LYS A 502 -6.89 -40.68 8.01
CA LYS A 502 -8.08 -40.48 7.17
C LYS A 502 -8.37 -39.02 6.85
N GLU A 503 -8.17 -38.13 7.81
CA GLU A 503 -8.45 -36.70 7.70
C GLU A 503 -7.41 -35.88 8.45
N LYS A 504 -7.11 -34.68 7.94
CA LYS A 504 -6.14 -33.77 8.55
C LYS A 504 -6.86 -32.64 9.27
N LEU A 505 -6.39 -32.32 10.47
CA LEU A 505 -6.84 -31.11 11.17
C LEU A 505 -6.34 -29.87 10.43
N VAL A 506 -7.19 -28.85 10.35
CA VAL A 506 -6.82 -27.51 9.89
C VAL A 506 -7.13 -26.50 10.97
N VAL A 507 -6.14 -25.69 11.35
CA VAL A 507 -6.40 -24.47 12.11
C VAL A 507 -6.50 -23.32 11.12
N GLN A 508 -7.60 -22.59 11.15
CA GLN A 508 -7.84 -21.45 10.26
C GLN A 508 -7.59 -20.16 11.02
N THR A 509 -6.80 -19.24 10.45
CA THR A 509 -6.50 -17.94 11.04
C THR A 509 -6.79 -16.84 10.05
N ARG A 510 -7.48 -15.78 10.50
CA ARG A 510 -7.76 -14.59 9.72
C ARG A 510 -7.30 -13.34 10.46
N ILE A 511 -6.27 -12.69 9.95
CA ILE A 511 -5.55 -11.62 10.64
C ILE A 511 -5.91 -10.26 10.02
N GLY A 512 -6.58 -9.41 10.81
CA GLY A 512 -7.00 -8.05 10.43
C GLY A 512 -6.00 -6.95 10.74
N SER A 513 -4.88 -7.27 11.36
CA SER A 513 -3.85 -6.33 11.81
C SER A 513 -2.52 -7.04 11.95
N HIS A 514 -1.39 -6.40 11.64
CA HIS A 514 -0.08 -7.03 11.80
C HIS A 514 0.16 -7.56 13.22
N THR A 515 0.86 -8.69 13.33
CA THR A 515 1.33 -9.22 14.61
C THR A 515 2.82 -9.56 14.58
N PRO A 516 3.61 -9.15 15.60
CA PRO A 516 5.02 -9.51 15.70
C PRO A 516 5.24 -10.99 16.00
N ASN A 517 4.20 -11.72 16.40
CA ASN A 517 4.30 -13.15 16.64
C ASN A 517 2.91 -13.79 16.58
N LEU A 518 2.59 -14.39 15.44
CA LEU A 518 1.54 -15.39 15.34
C LEU A 518 2.13 -16.74 15.71
N SER A 519 1.50 -17.42 16.67
CA SER A 519 1.87 -18.77 17.05
C SER A 519 0.65 -19.67 17.21
N ILE A 520 0.78 -20.95 16.81
CA ILE A 520 -0.18 -21.99 17.19
C ILE A 520 0.55 -22.97 18.11
N ARG A 521 0.22 -22.90 19.40
CA ARG A 521 0.90 -23.62 20.48
C ARG A 521 0.15 -24.91 20.79
N VAL A 522 0.89 -26.01 20.91
CA VAL A 522 0.34 -27.34 21.21
C VAL A 522 0.69 -27.71 22.65
N PHE A 523 -0.32 -28.08 23.44
CA PHE A 523 -0.15 -28.59 24.81
C PHE A 523 -0.72 -30.01 24.91
N ASP A 524 -0.19 -30.85 25.79
CA ASP A 524 -0.81 -32.14 26.10
C ASP A 524 -1.94 -32.01 27.15
N ASP A 525 -2.55 -33.14 27.52
CA ASP A 525 -3.61 -33.24 28.51
C ASP A 525 -3.23 -32.71 29.91
N LYS A 526 -1.92 -32.69 30.22
CA LYS A 526 -1.35 -32.13 31.45
C LYS A 526 -0.97 -30.66 31.33
N GLN A 527 -1.37 -30.00 30.25
CA GLN A 527 -1.03 -28.61 29.93
C GLN A 527 0.49 -28.39 29.73
N ALA A 528 1.25 -29.44 29.44
CA ALA A 528 2.67 -29.28 29.13
C ALA A 528 2.84 -28.85 27.67
N PHE A 529 3.61 -27.78 27.45
CA PHE A 529 3.92 -27.30 26.10
C PHE A 529 4.71 -28.34 25.32
N LYS A 530 4.24 -28.68 24.11
CA LYS A 530 4.86 -29.67 23.21
C LYS A 530 5.59 -29.03 22.04
N GLY A 531 5.23 -27.80 21.69
CA GLY A 531 5.85 -27.07 20.58
C GLY A 531 4.85 -26.20 19.82
N PHE A 532 5.35 -25.55 18.78
CA PHE A 532 4.56 -24.80 17.80
C PHE A 532 4.11 -25.73 16.68
N LEU A 533 2.87 -25.61 16.22
CA LEU A 533 2.31 -26.42 15.13
C LEU A 533 3.20 -26.31 13.88
N SER A 534 3.66 -27.44 13.35
CA SER A 534 4.35 -27.50 12.07
C SER A 534 3.38 -27.97 10.98
N SER A 535 3.04 -27.04 10.09
CA SER A 535 2.04 -27.23 9.05
C SER A 535 2.64 -27.83 7.80
N GLN A 536 1.89 -28.70 7.13
CA GLN A 536 2.34 -29.38 5.91
C GLN A 536 2.38 -28.47 4.67
N ASN A 537 1.69 -27.32 4.68
CA ASN A 537 1.52 -26.45 3.52
C ASN A 537 2.11 -25.05 3.66
N ILE A 538 2.30 -24.53 4.88
CA ILE A 538 2.76 -23.14 5.13
C ILE A 538 4.02 -23.11 6.00
N GLY A 539 4.42 -24.23 6.59
CA GLY A 539 5.58 -24.32 7.48
C GLY A 539 5.21 -24.15 8.96
N ASN A 540 6.10 -23.60 9.76
CA ASN A 540 5.93 -23.54 11.21
C ASN A 540 5.05 -22.34 11.60
N ALA A 541 4.04 -22.59 12.44
CA ALA A 541 3.14 -21.57 12.96
C ALA A 541 3.80 -20.82 14.12
N ILE A 542 4.87 -20.07 13.80
CA ILE A 542 5.57 -19.14 14.68
C ILE A 542 6.26 -18.06 13.84
N GLY A 543 6.09 -16.79 14.22
CA GLY A 543 6.80 -15.66 13.62
C GLY A 543 5.90 -14.51 13.23
N TRP A 544 6.44 -13.57 12.47
CA TRP A 544 5.68 -12.41 11.98
C TRP A 544 4.54 -12.86 11.07
N ALA A 545 3.39 -12.21 11.22
CA ALA A 545 2.30 -12.34 10.27
C ALA A 545 1.74 -10.96 9.93
N GLY A 546 1.69 -10.68 8.63
CA GLY A 546 1.06 -9.48 8.09
C GLY A 546 -0.45 -9.54 8.17
N ARG A 547 -1.06 -8.38 7.89
CA ARG A 547 -2.49 -8.27 7.71
C ARG A 547 -2.86 -9.00 6.43
N GLN A 548 -3.95 -9.74 6.45
CA GLN A 548 -4.48 -10.39 5.27
C GLN A 548 -5.43 -9.45 4.53
N LYS A 549 -5.53 -9.63 3.20
CA LYS A 549 -6.59 -9.00 2.41
C LYS A 549 -7.97 -9.42 2.91
N ASP A 550 -8.99 -8.64 2.60
CA ASP A 550 -10.36 -8.97 2.95
C ASP A 550 -10.84 -10.17 2.10
N LEU A 551 -10.80 -9.96 0.78
CA LEU A 551 -11.30 -10.88 -0.23
C LEU A 551 -10.22 -11.20 -1.29
N ASP A 552 -10.31 -12.38 -1.89
CA ASP A 552 -9.55 -12.73 -3.10
C ASP A 552 -10.22 -12.17 -4.36
N ASP A 553 -9.57 -12.31 -5.52
CA ASP A 553 -10.09 -11.84 -6.81
C ASP A 553 -11.45 -12.47 -7.21
N LYS A 554 -11.84 -13.57 -6.55
CA LYS A 554 -13.12 -14.26 -6.75
C LYS A 554 -14.18 -13.85 -5.72
N GLY A 555 -13.86 -12.92 -4.82
CA GLY A 555 -14.75 -12.44 -3.77
C GLY A 555 -14.86 -13.36 -2.56
N ASN A 556 -13.96 -14.34 -2.39
CA ASN A 556 -13.94 -15.20 -1.21
C ASN A 556 -13.08 -14.59 -0.10
N LEU A 557 -13.46 -14.83 1.16
CA LEU A 557 -12.65 -14.42 2.31
C LEU A 557 -11.23 -15.01 2.23
N VAL A 558 -10.23 -14.17 2.45
CA VAL A 558 -8.84 -14.61 2.60
C VAL A 558 -8.57 -14.97 4.05
N PHE A 559 -7.99 -16.16 4.25
CA PHE A 559 -7.53 -16.67 5.54
C PHE A 559 -6.46 -17.74 5.31
N SER A 560 -5.66 -18.02 6.34
CA SER A 560 -4.62 -19.05 6.29
C SER A 560 -5.14 -20.38 6.82
N ASN A 561 -4.76 -21.47 6.15
CA ASN A 561 -5.09 -22.84 6.54
C ASN A 561 -3.83 -23.58 7.01
N TRP A 562 -3.68 -23.79 8.32
CA TRP A 562 -2.57 -24.53 8.91
C TRP A 562 -2.93 -26.01 9.00
N VAL A 563 -2.55 -26.79 7.98
CA VAL A 563 -2.83 -28.23 7.89
C VAL A 563 -1.87 -29.01 8.78
N TRP A 564 -2.39 -29.52 9.89
CA TRP A 564 -1.61 -30.22 10.89
C TRP A 564 -1.63 -31.74 10.69
N GLY A 565 -0.44 -32.33 10.63
CA GLY A 565 -0.24 -33.78 10.59
C GLY A 565 0.44 -34.34 11.84
N GLY A 566 0.21 -33.72 13.01
CA GLY A 566 0.78 -34.19 14.28
C GLY A 566 2.26 -33.85 14.50
N LYS A 567 2.84 -32.95 13.71
CA LYS A 567 4.23 -32.47 13.90
C LYS A 567 4.29 -31.11 14.56
N VAL A 568 5.31 -30.90 15.39
CA VAL A 568 5.57 -29.62 16.06
C VAL A 568 7.04 -29.22 15.95
N LEU A 569 7.29 -27.92 15.96
CA LEU A 569 8.59 -27.33 16.22
C LEU A 569 8.75 -27.17 17.74
N PRO A 570 9.67 -27.89 18.41
CA PRO A 570 9.68 -27.96 19.88
C PRO A 570 10.08 -26.65 20.56
N ALA A 571 10.84 -25.79 19.88
CA ALA A 571 11.24 -24.46 20.34
C ALA A 571 11.43 -23.52 19.15
N ALA A 572 11.36 -22.20 19.37
CA ALA A 572 11.46 -21.21 18.28
C ALA A 572 12.79 -21.26 17.50
N ASN A 573 13.88 -21.66 18.17
CA ASN A 573 15.22 -21.79 17.59
C ASN A 573 15.54 -23.23 17.14
N ALA A 574 14.58 -24.16 17.21
CA ALA A 574 14.82 -25.53 16.78
C ALA A 574 14.98 -25.59 15.25
N THR A 575 15.87 -26.46 14.79
CA THR A 575 16.16 -26.66 13.36
C THR A 575 15.39 -27.84 12.75
N ALA A 576 14.70 -28.63 13.58
CA ALA A 576 13.97 -29.82 13.17
C ALA A 576 12.64 -29.96 13.91
N THR A 577 11.68 -30.63 13.27
CA THR A 577 10.34 -30.91 13.81
C THR A 577 10.29 -32.28 14.48
N VAL A 578 9.35 -32.44 15.41
CA VAL A 578 9.10 -33.68 16.17
C VAL A 578 7.68 -34.15 15.90
N SER A 579 7.51 -35.46 15.66
CA SER A 579 6.19 -36.09 15.59
C SER A 579 5.65 -36.37 16.99
N LEU A 580 4.42 -35.95 17.24
CA LEU A 580 3.71 -36.27 18.47
C LEU A 580 3.02 -37.64 18.35
N PRO A 581 2.99 -38.44 19.43
CA PRO A 581 2.21 -39.68 19.45
C PRO A 581 0.71 -39.40 19.44
N SER A 582 -0.10 -40.40 19.10
CA SER A 582 -1.56 -40.31 19.29
C SER A 582 -1.90 -39.98 20.74
N GLY A 583 -2.86 -39.09 20.94
CA GLY A 583 -3.18 -38.52 22.24
C GLY A 583 -4.19 -37.39 22.19
N SER A 584 -4.42 -36.77 23.36
CA SER A 584 -5.25 -35.57 23.48
C SER A 584 -4.36 -34.35 23.60
N TYR A 585 -4.61 -33.33 22.77
CA TYR A 585 -3.82 -32.11 22.74
C TYR A 585 -4.71 -30.88 22.72
N ASN A 586 -4.30 -29.84 23.43
CA ASN A 586 -4.94 -28.54 23.40
C ASN A 586 -4.20 -27.63 22.42
N LEU A 587 -4.94 -26.96 21.53
CA LEU A 587 -4.38 -25.98 20.59
C LEU A 587 -4.73 -24.56 21.03
N VAL A 588 -3.71 -23.73 21.17
CA VAL A 588 -3.86 -22.31 21.49
C VAL A 588 -3.29 -21.48 20.36
N VAL A 589 -4.15 -20.71 19.68
CA VAL A 589 -3.71 -19.67 18.74
C VAL A 589 -3.39 -18.44 19.57
N ALA A 590 -2.19 -17.89 19.42
CA ALA A 590 -1.75 -16.71 20.14
C ALA A 590 -1.10 -15.72 19.18
N SER A 591 -1.62 -14.50 19.17
CA SER A 591 -1.11 -13.39 18.37
C SER A 591 -0.59 -12.29 19.30
N GLN A 592 0.68 -11.92 19.17
CA GLN A 592 1.27 -10.85 19.98
C GLN A 592 0.65 -9.50 19.60
N LYS A 593 0.16 -8.77 20.60
CA LYS A 593 -0.39 -7.43 20.49
C LYS A 593 0.69 -6.45 20.02
N LYS A 594 0.31 -5.49 19.20
CA LYS A 594 1.22 -4.44 18.68
C LYS A 594 1.90 -3.69 19.84
N LEU A 595 3.16 -3.33 19.63
CA LEU A 595 4.04 -2.60 20.56
C LEU A 595 4.28 -3.26 21.94
N THR A 596 3.86 -4.51 22.14
CA THR A 596 4.18 -5.29 23.35
C THR A 596 5.49 -6.07 23.20
N LYS A 597 6.09 -6.52 24.30
CA LYS A 597 7.35 -7.28 24.28
C LYS A 597 7.16 -8.74 23.89
N GLY A 598 5.98 -9.32 24.16
CA GLY A 598 5.72 -10.74 23.93
C GLY A 598 6.30 -11.63 25.03
N ASP A 599 6.62 -11.05 26.20
CA ASP A 599 7.24 -11.75 27.34
C ASP A 599 6.19 -12.36 28.28
N TYR A 600 4.97 -11.80 28.29
CA TYR A 600 3.91 -12.19 29.23
C TYR A 600 2.63 -12.63 28.51
N PRO A 601 1.78 -13.48 29.12
CA PRO A 601 0.48 -13.84 28.54
C PRO A 601 -0.40 -12.65 28.16
N ALA A 602 -0.33 -11.54 28.92
CA ALA A 602 -1.08 -10.32 28.64
C ALA A 602 -0.69 -9.62 27.33
N ASP A 603 0.52 -9.91 26.81
CA ASP A 603 1.03 -9.38 25.54
C ASP A 603 0.38 -10.06 24.34
N PHE A 604 -0.44 -11.10 24.53
CA PHE A 604 -1.06 -11.86 23.45
C PHE A 604 -2.58 -11.75 23.46
N GLU A 605 -3.17 -11.78 22.27
CA GLU A 605 -4.53 -12.20 22.02
C GLU A 605 -4.51 -13.73 21.88
N THR A 606 -5.23 -14.44 22.75
CA THR A 606 -5.15 -15.92 22.83
C THR A 606 -6.51 -16.57 22.68
N PHE A 607 -6.58 -17.61 21.84
CA PHE A 607 -7.77 -18.41 21.58
C PHE A 607 -7.47 -19.87 21.84
N ASN A 608 -8.18 -20.46 22.81
CA ASN A 608 -8.12 -21.89 23.07
C ASN A 608 -9.14 -22.60 22.18
N LEU A 609 -8.68 -23.44 21.26
CA LEU A 609 -9.52 -24.19 20.32
C LEU A 609 -10.04 -25.52 20.90
N GLY A 610 -9.83 -25.76 22.19
CA GLY A 610 -10.29 -26.95 22.89
C GLY A 610 -9.35 -28.15 22.76
N ASN A 611 -9.80 -29.27 23.31
CA ASN A 611 -9.04 -30.52 23.31
C ASN A 611 -9.34 -31.32 22.05
N ILE A 612 -8.29 -31.66 21.32
CA ILE A 612 -8.32 -32.40 20.08
C ILE A 612 -7.68 -33.76 20.32
N LYS A 613 -8.43 -34.82 20.06
CA LYS A 613 -7.89 -36.19 20.11
C LYS A 613 -7.42 -36.57 18.72
N PHE A 614 -6.21 -37.08 18.59
CA PHE A 614 -5.78 -37.66 17.31
C PHE A 614 -4.89 -38.90 17.46
#